data_AF-A0AA48HFT3-F1
#
_entry.id   AF-A0AA48HFT3-F1
#
_cell.length_a   1.000
_cell.length_b   1.000
_cell.length_c   1.000
_cell.angle_alpha   90.00
_cell.angle_beta   90.00
_cell.angle_gamma   90.00
#
_symmetry.space_group_name_H-M   'P 1'
#
loop_
_entity.id
_entity.type
_entity.pdbx_description
1 polymer ?
#
loop_
_entity_poly.entity_id
_entity_poly.type
_entity_poly.pdbx_seq_one_letter_code
_entity_poly.pdbx_strand_id
1 'polypeptide(L)'
;MNNVLTAATATPSRSLIGKKLRDLRKGRSLSQGELGRILGLSQSAISEIELGQSSLSAEQFIHVLKFFNVPASHFDPTPGDTGGAIQKALAAHGANHLAEDPNLLPSENLARVDSIIREALVSGENPRALTALAPVVIRNIGQINLAKLFVQFKDYHLENRYGWLLDNILSAIDLALGAAPSRKQALALTKAATVLRSHRDRVFGGGRSQEAPFEDYLGLPFASPKTKQEVLRKRSAISEAWNILTTIQVTDFAAAIQESHVPDAH
;
A
#
# COMPACT_ATOMS: atom_id res chain seq x y z
N MET A 1 36.40 17.89 39.33
CA MET A 1 37.06 18.31 38.06
C MET A 1 37.58 17.03 37.42
N ASN A 2 37.14 16.52 36.27
CA ASN A 2 36.35 17.09 35.18
C ASN A 2 35.28 16.12 34.68
N ASN A 3 34.17 16.74 34.30
CA ASN A 3 33.05 16.27 33.50
C ASN A 3 33.54 15.99 32.06
N VAL A 4 33.32 14.78 31.54
CA VAL A 4 33.23 14.57 30.08
C VAL A 4 31.95 13.79 29.81
N LEU A 5 30.89 14.56 29.53
CA LEU A 5 29.68 14.12 28.86
C LEU A 5 30.05 13.38 27.57
N THR A 6 29.92 12.06 27.58
CA THR A 6 30.04 11.26 26.37
C THR A 6 28.73 11.40 25.60
N ALA A 7 28.77 12.16 24.51
CA ALA A 7 27.65 12.24 23.57
C ALA A 7 27.29 10.82 23.09
N ALA A 8 26.05 10.40 23.32
CA ALA A 8 25.54 9.11 22.89
C ALA A 8 25.55 9.04 21.36
N THR A 9 26.54 8.37 20.78
CA THR A 9 26.59 8.10 19.34
C THR A 9 25.43 7.18 18.96
N ALA A 10 24.61 7.60 17.99
CA ALA A 10 23.47 6.81 17.51
C ALA A 10 23.92 5.43 17.00
N THR A 11 23.25 4.36 17.45
CA THR A 11 23.47 3.01 16.90
C THR A 11 22.94 2.96 15.45
N PRO A 12 23.57 2.22 14.51
CA PRO A 12 23.14 2.15 13.10
C PRO A 12 21.65 1.79 12.92
N SER A 13 21.11 0.93 13.79
CA SER A 13 19.68 0.57 13.81
C SER A 13 18.77 1.75 14.19
N ARG A 14 19.17 2.59 15.15
CA ARG A 14 18.38 3.77 15.58
C ARG A 14 18.35 4.84 14.49
N SER A 15 19.48 5.07 13.84
CA SER A 15 19.55 6.02 12.72
C SER A 15 18.63 5.59 11.57
N LEU A 16 18.56 4.29 11.27
CA LEU A 16 17.63 3.77 10.28
C LEU A 16 16.17 3.98 10.68
N ILE A 17 15.79 3.61 11.91
CA ILE A 17 14.41 3.80 12.40
C ILE A 17 14.02 5.28 12.35
N GLY A 18 14.91 6.18 12.80
CA GLY A 18 14.71 7.62 12.74
C GLY A 18 14.54 8.13 11.31
N LYS A 19 15.34 7.63 10.36
CA LYS A 19 15.19 7.94 8.93
C LYS A 19 13.83 7.49 8.40
N LYS A 20 13.41 6.24 8.64
CA LYS A 20 12.11 5.73 8.17
C LYS A 20 10.93 6.50 8.77
N LEU A 21 11.00 6.86 10.06
CA LEU A 21 10.00 7.73 10.69
C LEU A 21 9.94 9.11 10.01
N ARG A 22 11.09 9.69 9.69
CA ARG A 22 11.18 10.97 8.97
C ARG A 22 10.57 10.89 7.59
N ASP A 23 10.82 9.80 6.87
CA ASP A 23 10.31 9.57 5.52
C ASP A 23 8.78 9.43 5.54
N LEU A 24 8.24 8.64 6.48
CA LEU A 24 6.79 8.54 6.72
C LEU A 24 6.16 9.90 7.05
N ARG A 25 6.77 10.67 7.95
CA ARG A 25 6.29 12.00 8.35
C ARG A 25 6.23 12.96 7.17
N LYS A 26 7.33 13.05 6.41
CA LYS A 26 7.42 13.91 5.22
C LYS A 26 6.47 13.45 4.13
N GLY A 27 6.28 12.13 3.98
CA GLY A 27 5.31 11.50 3.08
C GLY A 27 3.90 12.07 3.22
N ARG A 28 3.52 12.39 4.46
CA ARG A 28 2.21 12.97 4.82
C ARG A 28 2.19 14.50 4.91
N SER A 29 3.28 15.15 4.50
CA SER A 29 3.51 16.59 4.63
C SER A 29 3.37 17.13 6.06
N LEU A 30 3.75 16.33 7.07
CA LEU A 30 3.69 16.74 8.47
C LEU A 30 4.99 17.42 8.90
N SER A 31 4.88 18.49 9.68
CA SER A 31 5.99 19.05 10.46
C SER A 31 6.34 18.15 11.66
N GLN A 32 7.55 18.29 12.19
CA GLN A 32 7.95 17.57 13.41
C GLN A 32 7.05 17.93 14.61
N GLY A 33 6.57 19.18 14.70
CA GLY A 33 5.64 19.60 15.75
C GLY A 33 4.24 19.01 15.61
N GLU A 34 3.76 18.79 14.38
CA GLU A 34 2.50 18.06 14.14
C GLU A 34 2.63 16.60 14.55
N LEU A 35 3.69 15.90 14.12
CA LEU A 35 3.94 14.53 14.55
C LEU A 35 4.12 14.43 16.06
N GLY A 36 4.83 15.39 16.66
CA GLY A 36 5.01 15.48 18.11
C GLY A 36 3.66 15.51 18.83
N ARG A 37 2.74 16.39 18.43
CA ARG A 37 1.39 16.46 19.01
C ARG A 37 0.62 15.14 18.88
N ILE A 38 0.74 14.44 17.75
CA ILE A 38 0.10 13.13 17.52
C ILE A 38 0.66 12.06 18.47
N LEU A 39 1.97 12.08 18.73
CA LEU A 39 2.66 11.09 19.56
C LEU A 39 2.77 11.48 21.05
N GLY A 40 2.24 12.65 21.44
CA GLY A 40 2.41 13.17 22.81
C GLY A 40 3.86 13.60 23.12
N LEU A 41 4.61 14.04 22.11
CA LEU A 41 6.03 14.41 22.17
C LEU A 41 6.25 15.88 21.78
N SER A 42 7.37 16.46 22.24
CA SER A 42 7.81 17.77 21.79
C SER A 42 8.40 17.70 20.37
N GLN A 43 8.42 18.84 19.66
CA GLN A 43 9.06 18.91 18.35
C GLN A 43 10.56 18.56 18.42
N SER A 44 11.25 18.99 19.47
CA SER A 44 12.67 18.66 19.71
C SER A 44 12.88 17.16 19.91
N ALA A 45 12.01 16.49 20.66
CA ALA A 45 12.09 15.04 20.86
C ALA A 45 11.92 14.27 19.54
N ILE A 46 10.99 14.69 18.67
CA ILE A 46 10.86 14.12 17.32
C ILE A 46 12.14 14.33 16.51
N SER A 47 12.76 15.50 16.59
CA SER A 47 14.03 15.76 15.90
C SER A 47 15.15 14.84 16.37
N GLU A 48 15.31 14.64 17.68
CA GLU A 48 16.31 13.74 18.25
C GLU A 48 16.08 12.29 17.82
N ILE A 49 14.83 11.83 17.79
CA ILE A 49 14.47 10.48 17.32
C ILE A 49 14.81 10.33 15.83
N GLU A 50 14.45 11.30 14.98
CA GLU A 50 14.72 11.25 13.54
C GLU A 50 16.22 11.28 13.22
N LEU A 51 17.04 11.88 14.08
CA LEU A 51 18.50 11.88 14.01
C LEU A 51 19.13 10.60 14.61
N GLY A 52 18.32 9.71 15.20
CA GLY A 52 18.77 8.50 15.88
C GLY A 52 19.42 8.74 17.25
N GLN A 53 19.30 9.96 17.78
CA GLN A 53 19.86 10.37 19.08
C GLN A 53 18.99 9.91 20.25
N SER A 54 17.68 9.71 20.01
CA SER A 54 16.72 9.18 20.98
C SER A 54 15.91 8.02 20.37
N SER A 55 15.19 7.27 21.21
CA SER A 55 14.38 6.12 20.82
C SER A 55 12.90 6.32 21.14
N LEU A 56 12.03 5.74 20.32
CA LEU A 56 10.61 5.61 20.65
C LEU A 56 10.43 4.61 21.79
N SER A 57 9.50 4.89 22.71
CA SER A 57 8.97 3.86 23.61
C SER A 57 8.16 2.83 22.83
N ALA A 58 7.89 1.66 23.43
CA ALA A 58 7.04 0.64 22.79
C ALA A 58 5.64 1.17 22.46
N GLU A 59 5.05 1.96 23.37
CA GLU A 59 3.76 2.60 23.17
C GLU A 59 3.79 3.62 22.01
N GLN A 60 4.81 4.48 21.98
CA GLN A 60 4.99 5.45 20.89
C GLN A 60 5.23 4.75 19.55
N PHE A 61 5.96 3.63 19.54
CA PHE A 61 6.16 2.84 18.34
C PHE A 61 4.84 2.24 17.84
N ILE A 62 4.02 1.67 18.73
CA ILE A 62 2.68 1.18 18.37
C ILE A 62 1.81 2.32 17.81
N HIS A 63 1.87 3.52 18.40
CA HIS A 63 1.17 4.70 17.86
C HIS A 63 1.68 5.09 16.47
N VAL A 64 3.00 5.04 16.23
CA VAL A 64 3.59 5.25 14.90
C VAL A 64 3.05 4.24 13.91
N LEU A 65 3.06 2.94 14.22
CA LEU A 65 2.56 1.88 13.34
C LEU A 65 1.09 2.09 12.97
N LYS A 66 0.23 2.36 13.96
CA LYS A 66 -1.20 2.61 13.76
C LYS A 66 -1.47 3.90 13.00
N PHE A 67 -0.79 4.99 13.37
CA PHE A 67 -0.98 6.27 12.72
C PHE A 67 -0.55 6.19 11.26
N PHE A 68 0.65 5.68 11.00
CA PHE A 68 1.20 5.58 9.64
C PHE A 68 0.64 4.44 8.81
N ASN A 69 -0.15 3.56 9.42
CA ASN A 69 -0.71 2.36 8.82
C ASN A 69 0.37 1.49 8.14
N VAL A 70 1.42 1.20 8.89
CA VAL A 70 2.56 0.38 8.45
C VAL A 70 2.83 -0.75 9.45
N PRO A 71 3.22 -1.96 9.00
CA PRO A 71 3.62 -3.02 9.91
C PRO A 71 5.00 -2.74 10.52
N ALA A 72 5.33 -3.42 11.61
CA ALA A 72 6.64 -3.33 12.25
C ALA A 72 7.80 -3.66 11.29
N SER A 73 7.58 -4.59 10.34
CA SER A 73 8.56 -4.95 9.32
C SER A 73 8.96 -3.81 8.39
N HIS A 74 8.13 -2.76 8.28
CA HIS A 74 8.54 -1.52 7.61
C HIS A 74 9.82 -0.95 8.23
N PHE A 75 10.08 -1.19 9.51
CA PHE A 75 11.27 -0.71 10.21
C PHE A 75 12.48 -1.67 10.16
N ASP A 76 12.36 -2.80 9.45
CA ASP A 76 13.44 -3.78 9.36
C ASP A 76 14.65 -3.24 8.56
N PRO A 77 15.89 -3.60 8.97
CA PRO A 77 17.10 -3.10 8.36
C PRO A 77 17.49 -3.75 7.04
N THR A 78 16.84 -4.83 6.63
CA THR A 78 17.10 -5.47 5.34
C THR A 78 16.63 -4.57 4.20
N PRO A 79 17.55 -4.00 3.40
CA PRO A 79 17.20 -3.24 2.22
C PRO A 79 17.00 -4.26 1.09
N GLY A 80 15.82 -4.86 1.02
CA GLY A 80 15.41 -5.55 -0.19
C GLY A 80 15.08 -4.50 -1.26
N ASP A 81 15.46 -4.76 -2.52
CA ASP A 81 14.82 -4.15 -3.69
C ASP A 81 13.37 -4.66 -3.80
N THR A 82 12.57 -4.38 -2.78
CA THR A 82 11.22 -4.88 -2.61
C THR A 82 10.32 -4.32 -3.70
N GLY A 83 10.52 -3.05 -4.09
CA GLY A 83 9.80 -2.41 -5.19
C GLY A 83 10.04 -3.09 -6.54
N GLY A 84 11.31 -3.30 -6.93
CA GLY A 84 11.66 -3.98 -8.17
C GLY A 84 11.23 -5.46 -8.17
N ALA A 85 11.35 -6.14 -7.03
CA ALA A 85 10.87 -7.51 -6.87
C ALA A 85 9.34 -7.64 -7.00
N ILE A 86 8.57 -6.72 -6.40
CA ILE A 86 7.11 -6.67 -6.55
C ILE A 86 6.75 -6.45 -8.02
N GLN A 87 7.37 -5.49 -8.69
CA GLN A 87 7.08 -5.21 -10.11
C GLN A 87 7.33 -6.43 -11.00
N LYS A 88 8.46 -7.12 -10.81
CA LYS A 88 8.80 -8.37 -11.52
C LYS A 88 7.77 -9.47 -11.25
N ALA A 89 7.38 -9.66 -10.00
CA ALA A 89 6.39 -10.67 -9.62
C ALA A 89 5.00 -10.34 -10.21
N LEU A 90 4.57 -9.08 -10.17
CA LEU A 90 3.32 -8.64 -10.79
C LEU A 90 3.31 -8.93 -12.29
N ALA A 91 4.40 -8.62 -13.01
CA ALA A 91 4.54 -8.91 -14.43
C ALA A 91 4.39 -10.41 -14.72
N ALA A 92 5.10 -11.27 -13.96
CA ALA A 92 5.04 -12.72 -14.11
C ALA A 92 3.62 -13.30 -13.90
N HIS A 93 2.78 -12.63 -13.11
CA HIS A 93 1.41 -13.07 -12.79
C HIS A 93 0.31 -12.36 -13.59
N GLY A 94 0.66 -11.61 -14.63
CA GLY A 94 -0.30 -11.08 -15.61
C GLY A 94 -0.34 -9.56 -15.73
N ALA A 95 0.45 -8.80 -14.97
CA ALA A 95 0.65 -7.37 -15.22
C ALA A 95 1.76 -7.15 -16.26
N ASN A 96 1.61 -7.75 -17.44
CA ASN A 96 2.66 -7.79 -18.48
C ASN A 96 3.15 -6.39 -18.90
N HIS A 97 2.30 -5.38 -18.76
CA HIS A 97 2.61 -3.96 -19.02
C HIS A 97 3.71 -3.38 -18.09
N LEU A 98 4.06 -4.08 -17.01
CA LEU A 98 5.12 -3.66 -16.08
C LEU A 98 6.52 -4.19 -16.44
N ALA A 99 6.65 -5.10 -17.41
CA ALA A 99 7.94 -5.71 -17.75
C ALA A 99 8.80 -4.78 -18.62
N GLU A 100 9.87 -4.21 -18.06
CA GLU A 100 10.90 -3.50 -18.84
C GLU A 100 11.96 -4.46 -19.41
N ASP A 101 12.12 -5.67 -18.84
CA ASP A 101 12.98 -6.75 -19.35
C ASP A 101 12.35 -8.14 -19.06
N PRO A 102 12.01 -8.93 -20.09
CA PRO A 102 11.33 -10.23 -19.94
C PRO A 102 12.20 -11.37 -19.36
N ASN A 103 13.51 -11.19 -19.18
CA ASN A 103 14.43 -12.25 -18.76
C ASN A 103 14.80 -12.27 -17.27
N LEU A 104 14.26 -11.36 -16.45
CA LEU A 104 14.59 -11.27 -15.02
C LEU A 104 13.58 -12.08 -14.16
N LEU A 105 14.07 -13.14 -13.52
CA LEU A 105 13.25 -14.01 -12.66
C LEU A 105 12.76 -13.29 -11.39
N PRO A 106 11.52 -13.54 -10.93
CA PRO A 106 11.03 -13.06 -9.63
C PRO A 106 11.83 -13.64 -8.45
N SER A 107 11.89 -12.92 -7.32
CA SER A 107 12.48 -13.45 -6.09
C SER A 107 11.64 -14.61 -5.54
N GLU A 108 12.29 -15.61 -4.90
CA GLU A 108 11.61 -16.80 -4.35
C GLU A 108 10.49 -16.46 -3.35
N ASN A 109 10.62 -15.34 -2.62
CA ASN A 109 9.63 -14.88 -1.64
C ASN A 109 8.32 -14.34 -2.26
N LEU A 110 8.28 -14.07 -3.56
CA LEU A 110 7.11 -13.53 -4.27
C LEU A 110 6.52 -14.53 -5.29
N ALA A 111 6.81 -15.82 -5.16
CA ALA A 111 6.29 -16.85 -6.05
C ALA A 111 4.77 -17.08 -5.97
N ARG A 112 4.09 -16.56 -4.93
CA ARG A 112 2.64 -16.71 -4.74
C ARG A 112 1.91 -15.37 -4.81
N VAL A 113 0.78 -15.36 -5.51
CA VAL A 113 -0.05 -14.16 -5.73
C VAL A 113 -0.54 -13.52 -4.43
N ASP A 114 -0.86 -14.31 -3.40
CA ASP A 114 -1.26 -13.79 -2.09
C ASP A 114 -0.14 -12.98 -1.42
N SER A 115 1.11 -13.42 -1.54
CA SER A 115 2.27 -12.67 -1.06
C SER A 115 2.50 -11.37 -1.83
N ILE A 116 2.29 -11.37 -3.15
CA ILE A 116 2.45 -10.17 -3.98
C ILE A 116 1.40 -9.12 -3.61
N ILE A 117 0.12 -9.52 -3.47
CA ILE A 117 -0.95 -8.60 -3.09
C ILE A 117 -0.67 -7.98 -1.72
N ARG A 118 -0.27 -8.82 -0.75
CA ARG A 118 0.09 -8.35 0.59
C ARG A 118 1.22 -7.34 0.52
N GLU A 119 2.33 -7.69 -0.13
CA GLU A 119 3.52 -6.84 -0.15
C GLU A 119 3.27 -5.50 -0.85
N ALA A 120 2.57 -5.52 -1.99
CA ALA A 120 2.23 -4.31 -2.74
C ALA A 120 1.34 -3.35 -1.93
N LEU A 121 0.31 -3.87 -1.24
CA LEU A 121 -0.58 -3.05 -0.40
C LEU A 121 0.07 -2.61 0.91
N VAL A 122 0.94 -3.43 1.50
CA VAL A 122 1.69 -3.09 2.71
C VAL A 122 2.67 -1.96 2.43
N SER A 123 3.46 -2.08 1.36
CA SER A 123 4.35 -1.00 0.92
C SER A 123 3.52 0.23 0.59
N GLY A 124 2.50 0.10 -0.27
CA GLY A 124 1.60 1.19 -0.62
C GLY A 124 2.27 2.37 -1.33
N GLU A 125 3.55 2.29 -1.69
CA GLU A 125 4.36 3.43 -2.16
C GLU A 125 4.33 3.61 -3.69
N ASN A 126 4.07 2.53 -4.45
CA ASN A 126 4.14 2.53 -5.91
C ASN A 126 2.73 2.45 -6.54
N PRO A 127 2.19 3.55 -7.10
CA PRO A 127 0.89 3.55 -7.74
C PRO A 127 0.73 2.54 -8.87
N ARG A 128 1.77 2.34 -9.70
CA ARG A 128 1.73 1.38 -10.81
C ARG A 128 1.64 -0.05 -10.30
N ALA A 129 2.36 -0.37 -9.23
CA ALA A 129 2.28 -1.69 -8.61
C ALA A 129 0.88 -1.94 -8.01
N LEU A 130 0.29 -0.93 -7.37
CA LEU A 130 -1.06 -1.01 -6.80
C LEU A 130 -2.13 -1.22 -7.87
N THR A 131 -2.10 -0.47 -8.97
CA THR A 131 -3.10 -0.60 -10.05
C THR A 131 -2.95 -1.91 -10.81
N ALA A 132 -1.73 -2.39 -10.99
CA ALA A 132 -1.41 -3.68 -11.59
C ALA A 132 -1.92 -4.90 -10.80
N LEU A 133 -2.33 -4.72 -9.54
CA LEU A 133 -3.01 -5.79 -8.80
C LEU A 133 -4.34 -6.16 -9.45
N ALA A 134 -5.03 -5.25 -10.16
CA ALA A 134 -6.28 -5.57 -10.85
C ALA A 134 -6.15 -6.74 -11.84
N PRO A 135 -5.33 -6.63 -12.91
CA PRO A 135 -5.19 -7.73 -13.86
C PRO A 135 -4.62 -9.00 -13.23
N VAL A 136 -3.72 -8.88 -12.25
CA VAL A 136 -3.16 -10.03 -11.51
C VAL A 136 -4.25 -10.77 -10.72
N VAL A 137 -5.09 -10.05 -9.97
CA VAL A 137 -6.20 -10.62 -9.20
C VAL A 137 -7.21 -11.27 -10.13
N ILE A 138 -7.60 -10.59 -11.22
CA ILE A 138 -8.58 -11.11 -12.18
C ILE A 138 -8.10 -12.43 -12.80
N ARG A 139 -6.85 -12.46 -13.29
CA ARG A 139 -6.26 -13.64 -13.94
C ARG A 139 -6.14 -14.83 -13.00
N ASN A 140 -5.82 -14.58 -11.73
CA ASN A 140 -5.49 -15.61 -10.76
C ASN A 140 -6.61 -15.85 -9.73
N ILE A 141 -7.82 -15.31 -9.92
CA ILE A 141 -8.88 -15.29 -8.90
C ILE A 141 -9.21 -16.67 -8.32
N GLY A 142 -9.12 -17.73 -9.13
CA GLY A 142 -9.38 -19.11 -8.67
C GLY A 142 -8.28 -19.73 -7.80
N GLN A 143 -7.09 -19.12 -7.73
CA GLN A 143 -5.93 -19.60 -6.97
C GLN A 143 -5.71 -18.79 -5.68
N ILE A 144 -6.41 -17.65 -5.54
CA ILE A 144 -6.24 -16.75 -4.41
C ILE A 144 -7.15 -17.19 -3.26
N ASN A 145 -6.57 -17.48 -2.10
CA ASN A 145 -7.35 -17.68 -0.87
C ASN A 145 -7.68 -16.31 -0.24
N LEU A 146 -8.76 -15.70 -0.70
CA LEU A 146 -9.21 -14.37 -0.25
C LEU A 146 -9.50 -14.32 1.26
N ALA A 147 -10.03 -15.41 1.84
CA ALA A 147 -10.31 -15.47 3.28
C ALA A 147 -9.02 -15.41 4.11
N LYS A 148 -8.00 -16.19 3.74
CA LYS A 148 -6.70 -16.15 4.40
C LYS A 148 -6.03 -14.79 4.22
N LEU A 149 -6.10 -14.23 3.02
CA LEU A 149 -5.51 -12.93 2.71
C LEU A 149 -6.16 -11.82 3.56
N PHE A 150 -7.48 -11.82 3.71
CA PHE A 150 -8.19 -10.89 4.57
C PHE A 150 -7.74 -10.99 6.04
N VAL A 151 -7.60 -12.20 6.58
CA VAL A 151 -7.08 -12.39 7.96
C VAL A 151 -5.71 -11.77 8.12
N GLN A 152 -4.81 -11.94 7.14
CA GLN A 152 -3.48 -11.32 7.19
C GLN A 152 -3.58 -9.79 7.22
N PHE A 153 -4.43 -9.17 6.40
CA PHE A 153 -4.62 -7.72 6.45
C PHE A 153 -5.21 -7.26 7.78
N LYS A 154 -6.10 -8.05 8.39
CA LYS A 154 -6.66 -7.79 9.72
C LYS A 154 -5.60 -7.82 10.80
N ASP A 155 -4.69 -8.80 10.78
CA ASP A 155 -3.61 -8.92 11.75
C ASP A 155 -2.66 -7.69 11.73
N TYR A 156 -2.61 -6.96 10.61
CA TYR A 156 -1.84 -5.72 10.46
C TYR A 156 -2.67 -4.43 10.54
N HIS A 157 -3.98 -4.50 10.82
CA HIS A 157 -4.90 -3.35 10.79
C HIS A 157 -4.95 -2.61 9.43
N LEU A 158 -4.76 -3.36 8.35
CA LEU A 158 -4.73 -2.87 6.97
C LEU A 158 -6.01 -3.25 6.19
N GLU A 159 -7.11 -3.54 6.89
CA GLU A 159 -8.36 -4.01 6.29
C GLU A 159 -8.96 -2.97 5.34
N ASN A 160 -8.82 -1.68 5.68
CA ASN A 160 -9.32 -0.61 4.83
C ASN A 160 -8.56 -0.52 3.49
N ARG A 161 -7.24 -0.80 3.46
CA ARG A 161 -6.47 -0.93 2.21
C ARG A 161 -6.97 -2.09 1.36
N TYR A 162 -7.28 -3.21 2.01
CA TYR A 162 -7.81 -4.39 1.33
C TYR A 162 -9.19 -4.12 0.73
N GLY A 163 -10.13 -3.56 1.50
CA GLY A 163 -11.46 -3.19 1.02
C GLY A 163 -11.41 -2.15 -0.11
N TRP A 164 -10.56 -1.14 0.02
CA TRP A 164 -10.31 -0.17 -1.04
C TRP A 164 -9.84 -0.82 -2.34
N LEU A 165 -8.91 -1.78 -2.27
CA LEU A 165 -8.46 -2.52 -3.44
C LEU A 165 -9.61 -3.29 -4.09
N LEU A 166 -10.41 -4.02 -3.30
CA LEU A 166 -11.53 -4.81 -3.82
C LEU A 166 -12.54 -3.92 -4.56
N ASP A 167 -12.97 -2.82 -3.95
CA ASP A 167 -13.98 -1.93 -4.54
C ASP A 167 -13.44 -1.23 -5.80
N ASN A 168 -12.15 -0.84 -5.83
CA ASN A 168 -11.54 -0.30 -7.05
C ASN A 168 -11.45 -1.34 -8.17
N ILE A 169 -11.05 -2.58 -7.87
CA ILE A 169 -11.00 -3.67 -8.88
C ILE A 169 -12.40 -3.94 -9.41
N LEU A 170 -13.42 -4.04 -8.54
CA LEU A 170 -14.80 -4.26 -8.94
C LEU A 170 -15.31 -3.14 -9.86
N SER A 171 -15.09 -1.88 -9.47
CA SER A 171 -15.49 -0.74 -10.30
C SER A 171 -14.73 -0.68 -11.62
N ALA A 172 -13.45 -1.07 -11.64
CA ALA A 172 -12.66 -1.15 -12.87
C ALA A 172 -13.13 -2.30 -13.79
N ILE A 173 -13.56 -3.43 -13.24
CA ILE A 173 -14.19 -4.52 -14.01
C ILE A 173 -15.48 -4.02 -14.65
N ASP A 174 -16.32 -3.29 -13.92
CA ASP A 174 -17.59 -2.75 -14.45
C ASP A 174 -17.33 -1.78 -15.62
N LEU A 175 -16.31 -0.90 -15.52
CA LEU A 175 -15.87 -0.06 -16.64
C LEU A 175 -15.36 -0.89 -17.83
N ALA A 176 -14.53 -1.91 -17.57
CA ALA A 176 -13.97 -2.76 -18.61
C ALA A 176 -15.03 -3.58 -19.35
N LEU A 177 -16.08 -4.05 -18.67
CA LEU A 177 -17.24 -4.72 -19.28
C LEU A 177 -18.06 -3.75 -20.14
N GLY A 178 -18.22 -2.50 -19.70
CA GLY A 178 -18.89 -1.45 -20.47
C GLY A 178 -18.15 -1.07 -21.76
N ALA A 179 -16.84 -1.30 -21.83
CA ALA A 179 -16.01 -1.06 -23.02
C ALA A 179 -16.11 -2.17 -24.09
N ALA A 180 -17.09 -3.08 -23.99
CA ALA A 180 -17.35 -4.17 -24.93
C ALA A 180 -16.12 -5.06 -25.21
N PRO A 181 -15.57 -5.74 -24.19
CA PRO A 181 -14.39 -6.58 -24.34
C PRO A 181 -14.73 -7.86 -25.13
N SER A 182 -13.70 -8.60 -25.56
CA SER A 182 -13.91 -9.91 -26.21
C SER A 182 -14.67 -10.88 -25.29
N ARG A 183 -15.33 -11.88 -25.89
CA ARG A 183 -16.10 -12.89 -25.13
C ARG A 183 -15.26 -13.59 -24.04
N LYS A 184 -13.99 -13.91 -24.32
CA LYS A 184 -13.06 -14.54 -23.38
C LYS A 184 -12.76 -13.61 -22.19
N GLN A 185 -12.50 -12.34 -22.47
CA GLN A 185 -12.26 -11.32 -21.44
C GLN A 185 -13.51 -11.08 -20.60
N ALA A 186 -14.68 -10.91 -21.23
CA ALA A 186 -15.94 -10.72 -20.52
C ALA A 186 -16.23 -11.86 -19.52
N LEU A 187 -15.96 -13.10 -19.92
CA LEU A 187 -16.11 -14.27 -19.05
C LEU A 187 -15.16 -14.22 -17.85
N ALA A 188 -13.88 -13.90 -18.07
CA ALA A 188 -12.88 -13.79 -17.01
C ALA A 188 -13.23 -12.67 -16.02
N LEU A 189 -13.60 -11.49 -16.53
CA LEU A 189 -14.03 -10.33 -15.76
C LEU A 189 -15.27 -10.65 -14.92
N THR A 190 -16.30 -11.25 -15.53
CA THR A 190 -17.55 -11.61 -14.83
C THR A 190 -17.30 -12.61 -13.73
N LYS A 191 -16.50 -13.66 -14.00
CA LYS A 191 -16.12 -14.65 -12.99
C LYS A 191 -15.40 -14.00 -11.81
N ALA A 192 -14.42 -13.14 -12.08
CA ALA A 192 -13.68 -12.45 -11.04
C ALA A 192 -14.60 -11.54 -10.21
N ALA A 193 -15.45 -10.76 -10.86
CA ALA A 193 -16.39 -9.87 -10.19
C ALA A 193 -17.35 -10.62 -9.25
N THR A 194 -17.90 -11.76 -9.66
CA THR A 194 -18.79 -12.56 -8.80
C THR A 194 -18.09 -13.03 -7.53
N VAL A 195 -16.87 -13.56 -7.65
CA VAL A 195 -16.08 -14.03 -6.50
C VAL A 195 -15.71 -12.86 -5.59
N LEU A 196 -15.24 -11.75 -6.15
CA LEU A 196 -14.82 -10.57 -5.40
C LEU A 196 -16.00 -9.90 -4.68
N ARG A 197 -17.17 -9.72 -5.33
CA ARG A 197 -18.37 -9.15 -4.67
C ARG A 197 -18.83 -10.01 -3.51
N SER A 198 -18.96 -11.33 -3.72
CA SER A 198 -19.37 -12.26 -2.65
C SER A 198 -18.39 -12.23 -1.47
N HIS A 199 -17.09 -12.17 -1.74
CA HIS A 199 -16.09 -12.04 -0.68
C HIS A 199 -16.19 -10.69 0.05
N ARG A 200 -16.23 -9.58 -0.70
CA ARG A 200 -16.33 -8.22 -0.20
C ARG A 200 -17.53 -8.05 0.72
N ASP A 201 -18.71 -8.51 0.30
CA ASP A 201 -19.93 -8.41 1.11
C ASP A 201 -19.86 -9.28 2.37
N ARG A 202 -19.20 -10.44 2.28
CA ARG A 202 -19.00 -11.31 3.46
C ARG A 202 -18.08 -10.69 4.51
N VAL A 203 -16.99 -10.02 4.10
CA VAL A 203 -16.00 -9.47 5.05
C VAL A 203 -16.28 -8.02 5.46
N PHE A 204 -16.99 -7.26 4.62
CA PHE A 204 -17.26 -5.83 4.80
C PHE A 204 -18.74 -5.47 4.63
N GLY A 205 -19.67 -6.41 4.83
CA GLY A 205 -21.12 -6.14 4.75
C GLY A 205 -21.59 -5.01 5.68
N GLY A 206 -20.81 -4.66 6.71
CA GLY A 206 -21.02 -3.51 7.60
C GLY A 206 -20.28 -2.22 7.21
N GLY A 207 -19.59 -2.18 6.06
CA GLY A 207 -18.73 -1.06 5.63
C GLY A 207 -17.28 -1.19 6.08
N ARG A 208 -16.56 -0.05 6.09
CA ARG A 208 -15.13 0.01 6.47
C ARG A 208 -14.90 -0.39 7.93
N SER A 209 -13.68 -0.83 8.25
CA SER A 209 -13.28 -1.05 9.64
C SER A 209 -13.16 0.28 10.38
N GLN A 210 -13.72 0.34 11.60
CA GLN A 210 -13.57 1.48 12.51
C GLN A 210 -12.29 1.40 13.36
N GLU A 211 -11.59 0.26 13.33
CA GLU A 211 -10.35 0.05 14.09
C GLU A 211 -9.13 0.77 13.48
N ALA A 212 -9.26 1.27 12.25
CA ALA A 212 -8.29 2.15 11.59
C ALA A 212 -8.83 3.60 11.51
N PRO A 213 -8.74 4.37 12.60
CA PRO A 213 -9.41 5.67 12.73
C PRO A 213 -8.72 6.79 11.92
N PHE A 214 -7.45 6.61 11.57
CA PHE A 214 -6.68 7.62 10.86
C PHE A 214 -6.85 7.49 9.36
N GLU A 215 -6.86 8.64 8.68
CA GLU A 215 -6.79 8.67 7.22
C GLU A 215 -5.48 8.00 6.78
N ASP A 216 -5.60 7.06 5.86
CA ASP A 216 -4.48 6.31 5.31
C ASP A 216 -4.00 6.92 4.00
N TYR A 217 -2.72 6.74 3.69
CA TYR A 217 -2.04 7.40 2.59
C TYR A 217 -1.48 6.32 1.67
N LEU A 218 -1.93 6.30 0.41
CA LEU A 218 -1.45 5.35 -0.60
C LEU A 218 -0.91 6.08 -1.83
N GLY A 219 0.22 5.58 -2.33
CA GLY A 219 0.94 6.12 -3.48
C GLY A 219 2.09 7.04 -3.08
N LEU A 220 2.39 7.99 -3.96
CA LEU A 220 3.53 8.88 -3.79
C LEU A 220 3.31 9.90 -2.64
N PRO A 221 4.37 10.27 -1.92
CA PRO A 221 4.39 11.38 -0.98
C PRO A 221 3.75 12.66 -1.53
N PHE A 222 3.04 13.39 -0.68
CA PHE A 222 2.56 14.72 -1.03
C PHE A 222 3.71 15.73 -0.95
N ALA A 223 4.07 16.31 -2.10
CA ALA A 223 5.12 17.31 -2.20
C ALA A 223 4.84 18.58 -1.38
N SER A 224 3.56 18.89 -1.12
CA SER A 224 3.17 20.06 -0.33
C SER A 224 1.77 19.90 0.30
N PRO A 225 1.44 20.68 1.33
CA PRO A 225 0.08 20.77 1.87
C PRO A 225 -0.97 21.15 0.81
N LYS A 226 -0.60 21.98 -0.17
CA LYS A 226 -1.46 22.37 -1.30
C LYS A 226 -1.79 21.15 -2.18
N THR A 227 -0.79 20.33 -2.48
CA THR A 227 -0.96 19.07 -3.22
C THR A 227 -1.90 18.14 -2.46
N LYS A 228 -1.69 17.97 -1.15
CA LYS A 228 -2.58 17.16 -0.29
C LYS A 228 -4.03 17.65 -0.35
N GLN A 229 -4.26 18.96 -0.28
CA GLN A 229 -5.60 19.54 -0.36
C GLN A 229 -6.25 19.33 -1.74
N GLU A 230 -5.47 19.38 -2.81
CA GLU A 230 -5.95 19.08 -4.16
C GLU A 230 -6.38 17.61 -4.29
N VAL A 231 -5.59 16.67 -3.75
CA VAL A 231 -5.93 15.24 -3.75
C VAL A 231 -7.18 14.99 -2.92
N LEU A 232 -7.34 15.65 -1.76
CA LEU A 232 -8.57 15.57 -0.96
C LEU A 232 -9.82 16.00 -1.75
N ARG A 233 -9.73 17.04 -2.58
CA ARG A 233 -10.84 17.53 -3.40
C ARG A 233 -11.17 16.61 -4.58
N LYS A 234 -10.17 15.88 -5.08
CA LYS A 234 -10.30 15.00 -6.25
C LYS A 234 -10.46 13.52 -5.88
N ARG A 235 -10.51 13.18 -4.58
CA ARG A 235 -10.60 11.79 -4.13
C ARG A 235 -11.88 11.13 -4.65
N SER A 236 -11.78 9.87 -5.04
CA SER A 236 -12.95 9.10 -5.47
C SER A 236 -13.86 8.78 -4.28
N ALA A 237 -15.13 8.50 -4.57
CA ALA A 237 -16.08 8.04 -3.56
C ALA A 237 -15.63 6.75 -2.87
N ILE A 238 -14.91 5.87 -3.60
CA ILE A 238 -14.32 4.65 -3.03
C ILE A 238 -13.22 5.01 -2.04
N SER A 239 -12.26 5.86 -2.43
CA SER A 239 -11.19 6.32 -1.55
C SER A 239 -11.74 7.01 -0.29
N GLU A 240 -12.77 7.83 -0.43
CA GLU A 240 -13.49 8.43 0.70
C GLU A 240 -14.15 7.38 1.61
N ALA A 241 -14.89 6.42 1.04
CA ALA A 241 -15.58 5.38 1.78
C ALA A 241 -14.61 4.51 2.61
N TRP A 242 -13.37 4.34 2.15
CA TRP A 242 -12.34 3.54 2.82
C TRP A 242 -11.35 4.35 3.67
N ASN A 243 -11.57 5.67 3.84
CA ASN A 243 -10.66 6.57 4.57
C ASN A 243 -9.24 6.62 3.98
N ILE A 244 -9.11 6.52 2.66
CA ILE A 244 -7.83 6.50 1.96
C ILE A 244 -7.65 7.79 1.17
N LEU A 245 -6.50 8.43 1.35
CA LEU A 245 -6.06 9.57 0.58
C LEU A 245 -4.98 9.13 -0.43
N THR A 246 -5.34 9.20 -1.71
CA THR A 246 -4.47 8.78 -2.80
C THR A 246 -4.83 9.51 -4.09
N THR A 247 -3.84 9.67 -4.98
CA THR A 247 -4.06 10.16 -6.34
C THR A 247 -4.68 9.10 -7.24
N ILE A 248 -4.55 7.81 -6.87
CA ILE A 248 -4.99 6.67 -7.67
C ILE A 248 -6.51 6.70 -7.83
N GLN A 249 -6.97 6.58 -9.07
CA GLN A 249 -8.37 6.55 -9.46
C GLN A 249 -8.75 5.17 -10.01
N VAL A 250 -10.06 4.90 -10.03
CA VAL A 250 -10.61 3.69 -10.66
C VAL A 250 -10.18 3.54 -12.11
N THR A 251 -10.06 4.66 -12.83
CA THR A 251 -9.60 4.71 -14.23
C THR A 251 -8.18 4.17 -14.39
N ASP A 252 -7.32 4.32 -13.38
CA ASP A 252 -5.95 3.79 -13.43
C ASP A 252 -5.94 2.25 -13.35
N PHE A 253 -6.82 1.68 -12.53
CA PHE A 253 -7.04 0.23 -12.49
C PHE A 253 -7.65 -0.27 -13.81
N ALA A 254 -8.62 0.45 -14.38
CA ALA A 254 -9.23 0.09 -15.66
C ALA A 254 -8.20 0.13 -16.80
N ALA A 255 -7.33 1.15 -16.83
CA ALA A 255 -6.21 1.23 -17.76
C ALA A 255 -5.25 0.04 -17.61
N ALA A 256 -4.86 -0.31 -16.38
CA ALA A 256 -4.00 -1.47 -16.12
C ALA A 256 -4.63 -2.80 -16.59
N ILE A 257 -5.96 -2.97 -16.44
CA ILE A 257 -6.68 -4.11 -17.02
C ILE A 257 -6.54 -4.10 -18.53
N GLN A 258 -6.81 -2.99 -19.21
CA GLN A 258 -6.71 -2.90 -20.68
C GLN A 258 -5.29 -3.19 -21.18
N GLU A 259 -4.29 -2.54 -20.60
CA GLU A 259 -2.87 -2.66 -20.99
C GLU A 259 -2.28 -4.06 -20.75
N SER A 260 -2.79 -4.80 -19.76
CA SER A 260 -2.35 -6.19 -19.52
C SER A 260 -2.72 -7.15 -20.65
N HIS A 261 -3.69 -6.80 -21.50
CA HIS A 261 -4.14 -7.58 -22.64
C HIS A 261 -3.36 -7.22 -23.91
N VAL A 262 -2.02 -7.28 -23.86
CA VAL A 262 -1.22 -7.34 -25.10
C VAL A 262 -1.76 -8.52 -25.92
N PRO A 263 -2.11 -8.33 -27.21
CA PRO A 263 -2.72 -9.38 -28.03
C PRO A 263 -1.82 -10.62 -28.03
N ASP A 264 -2.42 -11.80 -27.95
CA ASP A 264 -1.72 -13.06 -28.26
C ASP A 264 -1.03 -12.86 -29.62
N ALA A 265 0.31 -12.69 -29.62
CA ALA A 265 1.07 -12.55 -30.84
C ALA A 265 0.86 -13.80 -31.69
N HIS A 266 0.49 -13.57 -32.95
CA HIS A 266 0.22 -14.59 -33.96
C HIS A 266 1.38 -15.57 -34.15
#